data_AF-A0A9E0UEX7-F1
#
_entry.id   AF-A0A9E0UEX7-F1
#
_cell.length_a   1.000
_cell.length_b   1.000
_cell.length_c   1.000
_cell.angle_alpha   90.00
_cell.angle_beta   90.00
_cell.angle_gamma   90.00
#
_symmetry.space_group_name_H-M   'P 1'
#
loop_
_entity.id
_entity.type
_entity.pdbx_description
1 polymer ?
#
loop_
_entity_poly.entity_id
_entity_poly.type
_entity_poly.pdbx_seq_one_letter_code
_entity_poly.pdbx_strand_id
1 'polypeptide(L)'
;GKFVEHGGFDWEGIQHAIKRNEKKGRFVAGGSTITQQLAKNLFLSPSRSFWRKAEEAVITLMIEALWDKERILEVYMNVIEWGNGVFGAEAAARYYYGISAARLSPQQAAKLAAMVPSPRYYDRNRNAPGLTKRSFTILARMPSAELP
;
A
#
# COMPACT_ATOMS: atom_id res chain seq x y z
N GLY A 1 5.13 -0.78 -10.29
CA GLY A 1 3.66 -0.77 -10.21
C GLY A 1 3.25 0.56 -10.78
N LYS A 2 2.30 0.57 -11.69
CA LYS A 2 2.04 1.72 -12.56
C LYS A 2 0.97 2.64 -11.97
N PHE A 3 1.19 3.12 -10.74
CA PHE A 3 0.16 3.90 -10.03
C PHE A 3 -0.25 5.16 -10.78
N VAL A 4 0.75 5.87 -11.33
CA VAL A 4 0.56 7.10 -12.10
C VAL A 4 -0.10 6.85 -13.47
N GLU A 5 0.09 5.66 -14.06
CA GLU A 5 -0.38 5.37 -15.42
C GLU A 5 -1.83 4.85 -15.48
N HIS A 6 -2.35 4.25 -14.39
CA HIS A 6 -3.65 3.56 -14.43
C HIS A 6 -4.83 4.41 -13.90
N GLY A 7 -6.04 4.24 -14.41
CA GLY A 7 -7.26 4.89 -13.86
C GLY A 7 -7.95 4.07 -12.75
N GLY A 8 -7.22 3.74 -11.68
CA GLY A 8 -7.73 2.93 -10.56
C GLY A 8 -7.52 1.42 -10.64
N PHE A 9 -7.32 0.84 -11.82
CA PHE A 9 -7.13 -0.59 -12.01
C PHE A 9 -5.88 -0.89 -12.84
N ASP A 10 -4.95 -1.66 -12.28
CA ASP A 10 -3.76 -2.17 -12.98
C ASP A 10 -4.08 -3.54 -13.58
N TRP A 11 -4.64 -3.57 -14.79
CA TRP A 11 -5.04 -4.81 -15.46
C TRP A 11 -3.85 -5.74 -15.73
N GLU A 12 -2.71 -5.19 -16.15
CA GLU A 12 -1.46 -5.95 -16.32
C GLU A 12 -1.01 -6.54 -14.99
N GLY A 13 -1.01 -5.73 -13.93
CA GLY A 13 -0.69 -6.15 -12.57
C GLY A 13 -1.59 -7.26 -12.04
N ILE A 14 -2.90 -7.18 -12.31
CA ILE A 14 -3.88 -8.22 -11.97
C ILE A 14 -3.54 -9.52 -12.70
N GLN A 15 -3.33 -9.47 -14.01
CA GLN A 15 -2.98 -10.66 -14.81
C GLN A 15 -1.66 -11.29 -14.34
N HIS A 16 -0.66 -10.46 -14.02
CA HIS A 16 0.61 -10.94 -13.46
C HIS A 16 0.43 -11.57 -12.08
N ALA A 17 -0.44 -11.02 -11.22
CA ALA A 17 -0.73 -11.59 -9.92
C ALA A 17 -1.42 -12.96 -10.03
N ILE A 18 -2.39 -13.10 -10.94
CA ILE A 18 -3.10 -14.36 -11.23
C ILE A 18 -2.10 -15.43 -11.67
N LYS A 19 -1.30 -15.16 -12.72
CA LYS A 19 -0.28 -16.11 -13.22
C LYS A 19 0.72 -16.53 -12.14
N ARG A 20 1.10 -15.61 -11.23
CA ARG A 20 1.99 -15.93 -10.10
C ARG A 20 1.34 -16.85 -9.07
N ASN A 21 0.06 -16.61 -8.77
CA ASN A 21 -0.69 -17.43 -7.82
C ASN A 21 -0.94 -18.84 -8.36
N GLU A 22 -1.29 -18.96 -9.65
CA GLU A 22 -1.44 -20.24 -10.36
C GLU A 22 -0.13 -21.03 -10.34
N LYS A 23 0.98 -20.41 -10.76
CA LYS A 23 2.31 -21.05 -10.76
C LYS A 23 2.75 -21.51 -9.37
N LYS A 24 2.30 -20.85 -8.30
CA LYS A 24 2.65 -21.19 -6.91
C LYS A 24 1.64 -22.09 -6.23
N GLY A 25 0.49 -22.38 -6.85
CA GLY A 25 -0.61 -23.15 -6.27
C GLY A 25 -1.23 -22.53 -5.02
N ARG A 26 -0.93 -21.26 -4.72
CA ARG A 26 -1.43 -20.55 -3.53
C ARG A 26 -1.41 -19.05 -3.74
N PHE A 27 -2.20 -18.32 -2.95
CA PHE A 27 -2.24 -16.86 -2.99
C PHE A 27 -0.92 -16.26 -2.45
N VAL A 28 -0.13 -15.66 -3.34
CA VAL A 28 1.19 -15.04 -3.04
C VAL A 28 1.29 -13.58 -3.46
N ALA A 29 0.42 -13.13 -4.36
CA ALA A 29 0.41 -11.76 -4.89
C ALA A 29 -1.01 -11.21 -4.92
N GLY A 30 -1.17 -9.98 -4.43
CA GLY A 30 -2.38 -9.18 -4.61
C GLY A 30 -2.26 -8.32 -5.87
N GLY A 31 -3.40 -8.09 -6.54
CA GLY A 31 -3.50 -7.21 -7.71
C GLY A 31 -4.19 -5.87 -7.42
N SER A 32 -4.46 -5.54 -6.15
CA SER A 32 -5.17 -4.30 -5.81
C SER A 32 -4.26 -3.08 -5.86
N THR A 33 -4.74 -2.01 -6.48
CA THR A 33 -4.03 -0.74 -6.63
C THR A 33 -4.05 0.08 -5.33
N ILE A 34 -3.35 1.21 -5.30
CA ILE A 34 -3.39 2.17 -4.18
C ILE A 34 -4.81 2.71 -4.00
N THR A 35 -5.46 3.11 -5.09
CA THR A 35 -6.82 3.67 -5.08
C THR A 35 -7.86 2.66 -4.59
N GLN A 36 -7.75 1.39 -4.99
CA GLN A 36 -8.61 0.32 -4.47
C GLN A 36 -8.41 0.10 -2.97
N GLN A 37 -7.17 0.17 -2.50
CA GLN A 37 -6.88 0.09 -1.07
C GLN A 37 -7.43 1.29 -0.31
N LEU A 38 -7.33 2.50 -0.87
CA LEU A 38 -7.91 3.72 -0.31
C LEU A 38 -9.43 3.61 -0.18
N ALA A 39 -10.12 3.21 -1.25
CA ALA A 39 -11.57 2.99 -1.24
C ALA A 39 -11.98 2.01 -0.13
N LYS A 40 -11.27 0.89 -0.01
CA LYS A 40 -11.50 -0.11 1.05
C LYS A 40 -11.28 0.47 2.45
N ASN A 41 -10.21 1.23 2.67
CA ASN A 41 -9.86 1.74 4.00
C ASN A 41 -10.77 2.89 4.48
N LEU A 42 -11.28 3.71 3.56
CA LEU A 42 -12.14 4.85 3.91
C LEU A 42 -13.61 4.48 4.06
N PHE A 43 -14.14 3.63 3.18
CA PHE A 43 -15.59 3.54 2.99
C PHE A 43 -16.19 2.15 3.25
N LEU A 44 -15.36 1.10 3.35
CA LEU A 44 -15.87 -0.27 3.34
C LEU A 44 -15.49 -1.04 4.60
N SER A 45 -16.40 -1.92 5.02
CA SER A 45 -16.13 -2.84 6.11
C SER A 45 -15.05 -3.88 5.74
N PRO A 46 -14.38 -4.49 6.73
CA PRO A 46 -13.40 -5.56 6.49
C PRO A 46 -14.00 -6.87 5.93
N SER A 47 -15.32 -6.92 5.70
CA SER A 47 -16.01 -8.11 5.22
C SER A 47 -15.42 -8.62 3.89
N ARG A 48 -15.50 -9.92 3.64
CA ARG A 48 -15.03 -10.52 2.38
C ARG A 48 -16.21 -11.05 1.61
N SER A 49 -16.83 -10.20 0.81
CA SER A 49 -17.92 -10.58 -0.10
C SER A 49 -17.68 -10.05 -1.51
N PHE A 50 -18.28 -10.73 -2.49
CA PHE A 50 -18.28 -10.26 -3.89
C PHE A 50 -18.94 -8.88 -4.00
N TRP A 51 -20.06 -8.67 -3.32
CA TRP A 51 -20.74 -7.38 -3.26
C TRP A 51 -19.84 -6.26 -2.74
N ARG A 52 -19.13 -6.49 -1.63
CA ARG A 52 -18.18 -5.51 -1.10
C ARG A 52 -17.03 -5.21 -2.09
N LYS A 53 -16.64 -6.19 -2.93
CA LYS A 53 -15.64 -5.95 -3.98
C LYS A 53 -16.23 -5.14 -5.16
N ALA A 54 -17.51 -5.30 -5.47
CA ALA A 54 -18.19 -4.48 -6.47
C ALA A 54 -18.31 -3.02 -6.01
N GLU A 55 -18.69 -2.79 -4.74
CA GLU A 55 -18.70 -1.46 -4.13
C GLU A 55 -17.31 -0.80 -4.16
N GLU A 56 -16.26 -1.56 -3.80
CA GLU A 56 -14.87 -1.09 -3.89
C GLU A 56 -14.53 -0.63 -5.31
N ALA A 57 -14.98 -1.36 -6.33
CA ALA A 57 -14.72 -1.00 -7.72
C ALA A 57 -15.41 0.31 -8.12
N VAL A 58 -16.68 0.50 -7.74
CA VAL A 58 -17.42 1.75 -8.02
C VAL A 58 -16.75 2.94 -7.33
N ILE A 59 -16.42 2.81 -6.04
CA ILE A 59 -15.77 3.89 -5.27
C ILE A 59 -14.37 4.19 -5.84
N THR A 60 -13.63 3.18 -6.28
CA THR A 60 -12.31 3.37 -6.93
C THR A 60 -12.43 4.26 -8.16
N LEU A 61 -13.42 3.99 -9.03
CA LEU A 61 -13.66 4.81 -10.22
C LEU A 61 -14.07 6.24 -9.86
N MET A 62 -14.90 6.41 -8.83
CA MET A 62 -15.29 7.73 -8.35
C MET A 62 -14.09 8.54 -7.83
N ILE A 63 -13.20 7.92 -7.05
CA ILE A 63 -12.00 8.58 -6.55
C ILE A 63 -11.11 9.03 -7.72
N GLU A 64 -10.85 8.15 -8.69
CA GLU A 64 -9.99 8.45 -9.85
C GLU A 64 -10.59 9.48 -10.81
N ALA A 65 -11.92 9.63 -10.82
CA ALA A 65 -12.60 10.65 -11.61
C ALA A 65 -12.58 12.03 -10.93
N LEU A 66 -12.46 12.09 -9.61
CA LEU A 66 -12.59 13.33 -8.83
C LEU A 66 -11.26 13.86 -8.31
N TRP A 67 -10.28 12.99 -8.04
CA TRP A 67 -8.99 13.35 -7.45
C TRP A 67 -7.85 13.00 -8.40
N ASP A 68 -6.84 13.87 -8.45
CA ASP A 68 -5.57 13.57 -9.11
C ASP A 68 -4.74 12.55 -8.32
N LYS A 69 -3.67 12.07 -8.95
CA LYS A 69 -2.80 11.05 -8.36
C LYS A 69 -2.07 11.51 -7.11
N GLU A 70 -1.70 12.79 -7.06
CA GLU A 70 -1.05 13.40 -5.91
C GLU A 70 -1.97 13.36 -4.69
N ARG A 71 -3.21 13.83 -4.84
CA ARG A 71 -4.22 13.81 -3.77
C ARG A 71 -4.57 12.40 -3.32
N ILE A 72 -4.71 11.46 -4.26
CA ILE A 72 -4.98 10.05 -3.93
C ILE A 72 -3.84 9.49 -3.06
N LEU A 73 -2.60 9.74 -3.46
CA LEU A 73 -1.44 9.25 -2.71
C LEU A 73 -1.33 9.91 -1.34
N GLU A 74 -1.53 11.23 -1.26
CA GLU A 74 -1.52 12.00 -0.01
C GLU A 74 -2.53 11.44 1.00
N VAL A 75 -3.80 11.29 0.59
CA VAL A 75 -4.86 10.79 1.48
C VAL A 75 -4.58 9.33 1.86
N TYR A 76 -4.15 8.50 0.91
CA TYR A 76 -3.76 7.12 1.18
C TYR A 76 -2.69 7.05 2.28
N MET A 77 -1.61 7.83 2.15
CA MET A 77 -0.50 7.83 3.11
C MET A 77 -0.93 8.29 4.51
N ASN A 78 -1.97 9.12 4.61
CA ASN A 78 -2.50 9.63 5.89
C ASN A 78 -3.55 8.72 6.54
N VAL A 79 -4.22 7.86 5.78
CA VAL A 79 -5.34 7.05 6.28
C VAL A 79 -4.94 5.62 6.62
N ILE A 80 -3.94 5.04 5.93
CA ILE A 80 -3.60 3.64 6.18
C ILE A 80 -3.01 3.40 7.57
N GLU A 81 -3.24 2.19 8.09
CA GLU A 81 -2.60 1.69 9.31
C GLU A 81 -1.15 1.26 9.01
N TRP A 82 -0.19 1.83 9.75
CA TRP A 82 1.25 1.55 9.64
C TRP A 82 1.77 0.65 10.77
N GLY A 83 1.03 0.56 11.87
CA GLY A 83 1.31 -0.21 13.08
C GLY A 83 0.04 -0.36 13.91
N ASN A 84 0.07 -1.09 15.03
CA ASN A 84 -1.15 -1.34 15.81
C ASN A 84 -1.74 -0.02 16.37
N GLY A 85 -2.81 0.48 15.74
CA GLY A 85 -3.42 1.76 16.09
C GLY A 85 -2.64 3.00 15.61
N VAL A 86 -1.68 2.85 14.70
CA VAL A 86 -0.87 3.95 14.16
C VAL A 86 -1.33 4.24 12.74
N PHE A 87 -2.07 5.33 12.55
CA PHE A 87 -2.64 5.72 11.27
C PHE A 87 -1.94 6.97 10.71
N GLY A 88 -1.57 6.91 9.44
CA GLY A 88 -0.88 8.00 8.75
C GLY A 88 0.64 7.99 8.87
N ALA A 89 1.30 8.44 7.80
CA ALA A 89 2.75 8.37 7.64
C ALA A 89 3.51 9.25 8.65
N GLU A 90 3.00 10.43 8.98
CA GLU A 90 3.60 11.31 10.01
C GLU A 90 3.53 10.66 11.40
N ALA A 91 2.39 10.09 11.77
CA ALA A 91 2.25 9.37 13.02
C ALA A 91 3.19 8.16 13.08
N ALA A 92 3.34 7.43 11.97
CA ALA A 92 4.28 6.32 11.86
C ALA A 92 5.73 6.77 12.04
N ALA A 93 6.15 7.85 11.37
CA ALA A 93 7.50 8.38 11.50
C ALA A 93 7.83 8.77 12.95
N ARG A 94 6.89 9.43 13.64
CA ARG A 94 7.04 9.78 15.06
C ARG A 94 7.08 8.56 15.96
N TYR A 95 6.18 7.61 15.74
CA TYR A 95 6.08 6.40 16.55
C TYR A 95 7.31 5.49 16.42
N TYR A 96 7.85 5.30 15.21
CA TYR A 96 8.96 4.38 14.97
C TYR A 96 10.34 5.02 15.14
N TYR A 97 10.47 6.33 14.88
CA TYR A 97 11.77 7.00 14.80
C TYR A 97 11.85 8.31 15.57
N GLY A 98 10.76 8.80 16.17
CA GLY A 98 10.76 10.06 16.93
C GLY A 98 10.99 11.31 16.07
N ILE A 99 10.79 11.23 14.75
CA ILE A 99 11.03 12.32 13.80
C ILE A 99 9.79 12.56 12.93
N SER A 100 9.70 13.76 12.34
CA SER A 100 8.72 14.02 11.28
C SER A 100 9.01 13.17 10.05
N ALA A 101 7.95 12.78 9.32
CA ALA A 101 8.04 12.05 8.07
C ALA A 101 8.92 12.75 7.03
N ALA A 102 8.93 14.09 7.02
CA ALA A 102 9.78 14.88 6.13
C ALA A 102 11.29 14.70 6.39
N ARG A 103 11.68 14.15 7.55
CA ARG A 103 13.08 13.88 7.93
C ARG A 103 13.48 12.41 7.82
N LEU A 104 12.59 11.55 7.33
CA LEU A 104 12.90 10.14 7.16
C LEU A 104 14.04 9.97 6.14
N SER A 105 15.02 9.15 6.50
CA SER A 105 16.00 8.69 5.51
C SER A 105 15.34 7.71 4.52
N PRO A 106 15.91 7.53 3.32
CA PRO A 106 15.41 6.54 2.37
C PRO A 106 15.28 5.13 2.97
N GLN A 107 16.21 4.74 3.84
CA GLN A 107 16.18 3.44 4.53
C GLN A 107 15.01 3.34 5.52
N GLN A 108 14.74 4.41 6.27
CA GLN A 108 13.61 4.46 7.20
C GLN A 108 12.27 4.43 6.45
N ALA A 109 12.14 5.23 5.39
CA ALA A 109 10.95 5.25 4.53
C ALA A 109 10.69 3.88 3.87
N ALA A 110 11.74 3.24 3.33
CA ALA A 110 11.65 1.91 2.74
C ALA A 110 11.23 0.84 3.76
N LYS A 111 11.72 0.94 5.02
CA LYS A 111 11.31 0.02 6.09
C LYS A 111 9.85 0.20 6.46
N LEU A 112 9.37 1.44 6.63
CA LEU A 112 7.95 1.72 6.88
C LEU A 112 7.06 1.19 5.75
N ALA A 113 7.42 1.49 4.49
CA ALA A 113 6.68 1.01 3.32
C ALA A 113 6.62 -0.53 3.24
N ALA A 114 7.68 -1.23 3.69
CA ALA A 114 7.70 -2.69 3.75
C ALA A 114 6.74 -3.28 4.80
N MET A 115 6.36 -2.50 5.82
CA MET A 115 5.44 -2.92 6.90
C MET A 115 3.96 -2.83 6.50
N VAL A 116 3.61 -1.89 5.62
CA VAL A 116 2.21 -1.58 5.21
C VAL A 116 1.35 -2.81 4.90
N PRO A 117 1.84 -3.90 4.29
CA PRO A 117 0.96 -5.03 3.94
C PRO A 117 0.57 -5.91 5.13
N SER A 118 1.25 -5.80 6.26
CA SER A 118 0.88 -6.50 7.50
C SER A 118 1.33 -5.68 8.72
N PRO A 119 0.73 -4.49 8.94
CA PRO A 119 1.28 -3.46 9.82
C PRO A 119 1.31 -3.95 11.27
N ARG A 120 0.23 -4.57 11.75
CA ARG A 120 0.14 -5.12 13.12
C ARG A 120 1.13 -6.24 13.40
N TYR A 121 1.41 -7.08 12.39
CA TYR A 121 2.40 -8.14 12.53
C TYR A 121 3.80 -7.55 12.64
N TYR A 122 4.18 -6.66 11.72
CA TYR A 122 5.52 -6.09 11.71
C TYR A 122 5.77 -5.11 12.85
N ASP A 123 4.74 -4.47 13.39
CA ASP A 123 4.86 -3.67 14.59
C ASP A 123 5.36 -4.47 15.79
N ARG A 124 4.90 -5.73 15.92
CA ARG A 124 5.36 -6.69 16.94
C ARG A 124 6.62 -7.46 16.54
N ASN A 125 6.93 -7.52 15.24
CA ASN A 125 8.00 -8.35 14.66
C ASN A 125 8.97 -7.52 13.79
N ARG A 126 9.51 -6.43 14.35
CA ARG A 126 10.30 -5.41 13.62
C ARG A 126 11.63 -5.91 13.05
N ASN A 127 12.08 -7.08 13.51
CA ASN A 127 13.33 -7.74 13.10
C ASN A 127 13.08 -8.98 12.24
N ALA A 128 11.84 -9.20 11.76
CA ALA A 128 11.53 -10.33 10.91
C ALA A 128 12.45 -10.35 9.66
N PRO A 129 13.13 -11.45 9.34
CA PRO A 129 14.08 -11.50 8.21
C PRO A 129 13.44 -11.10 6.87
N GLY A 130 12.16 -11.44 6.68
CA GLY A 130 11.39 -11.05 5.51
C GLY A 130 11.15 -9.55 5.38
N LEU A 131 11.05 -8.82 6.50
CA LEU A 131 10.89 -7.37 6.51
C LEU A 131 12.14 -6.68 5.99
N THR A 132 13.31 -7.07 6.49
CA THR A 132 14.61 -6.53 6.08
C THR A 132 14.84 -6.76 4.58
N LYS A 133 14.64 -8.00 4.10
CA LYS A 133 14.77 -8.32 2.67
C LYS A 133 13.85 -7.47 1.80
N ARG A 134 12.60 -7.28 2.22
CA ARG A 134 11.62 -6.46 1.50
C ARG A 134 12.01 -4.99 1.49
N SER A 135 12.49 -4.46 2.62
CA SER A 135 12.93 -3.07 2.76
C SER A 135 14.08 -2.77 1.79
N PHE A 136 15.06 -3.67 1.66
CA PHE A 136 16.14 -3.53 0.67
C PHE A 136 15.63 -3.58 -0.77
N THR A 137 14.65 -4.45 -1.07
CA THR A 137 14.06 -4.51 -2.40
C THR A 137 13.33 -3.20 -2.76
N ILE A 138 12.65 -2.59 -1.78
CA ILE A 138 12.01 -1.28 -1.97
C ILE A 138 13.06 -0.21 -2.19
N LEU A 139 14.06 -0.12 -1.30
CA LEU A 139 15.14 0.87 -1.38
C LEU A 139 15.85 0.85 -2.73
N ALA A 140 16.18 -0.34 -3.24
CA ALA A 140 16.82 -0.52 -4.54
C ALA A 140 15.96 -0.06 -5.72
N ARG A 141 14.63 -0.02 -5.56
CA ARG A 141 13.68 0.39 -6.60
C ARG A 141 13.23 1.84 -6.46
N MET A 142 13.51 2.51 -5.34
CA MET A 142 13.10 3.90 -5.11
C MET A 142 13.57 4.87 -6.22
N PRO A 143 14.82 4.80 -6.73
CA PRO A 143 15.27 5.72 -7.78
C PRO A 143 14.51 5.58 -9.11
N SER A 144 13.90 4.42 -9.36
CA SER A 144 13.11 4.14 -10.56
C SER A 144 11.60 4.36 -10.36
N ALA A 145 11.18 4.86 -9.20
CA ALA A 145 9.77 5.09 -8.92
C ALA A 145 9.33 6.44 -9.51
N GLU A 146 8.28 6.41 -10.32
CA GLU A 146 7.58 7.62 -10.74
C GLU A 146 6.68 8.10 -9.61
N LEU A 147 6.83 9.37 -9.24
CA LEU A 147 5.97 10.06 -8.29
C LEU A 147 4.88 10.80 -9.08
N PRO A 148 3.64 10.85 -8.56
CA PRO A 148 2.58 11.64 -9.15
C PRO A 148 2.85 13.14 -9.09
#